data_AF-A0A2V8UVW1-F1
#
_entry.id   AF-A0A2V8UVW1-F1
#
_cell.length_a   1.000
_cell.length_b   1.000
_cell.length_c   1.000
_cell.angle_alpha   90.00
_cell.angle_beta   90.00
_cell.angle_gamma   90.00
#
_symmetry.space_group_name_H-M   'P 1'
#
loop_
_entity.id
_entity.type
_entity.pdbx_description
1 polymer ?
#
loop_
_entity_poly.entity_id
_entity_poly.type
_entity_poly.pdbx_seq_one_letter_code
_entity_poly.pdbx_strand_id
1 'polypeptide(L)'
;MRLSIQASCFQPQKDYDASRLYNGIEGARAKPGKGETTVSHVETRNHIPFVAGSIVALLLRRAVVRGAIFFFSCFALGATVHVRQSGFQPAENGLPSGWKVWAARSDTAPKTFVDTAHYRSGPGSLAISGDSNSLVYGGWHYAISSIEGEKWYRFAAYYRTEGVPNEQLQVIARLWWTRADGKRSGAPDYPYTVTREGEWTRMSIDAQAPDKTTEVTIHLYIANAPQGTLWWDDVSLDEIPAPAPRPVTIATIHLRPRDTESPEDSVRRFLETIKTAVPAKTDVILLPETITLVGTNKKAVDVAEPVPGPTTARLVELARQRNSYVAASIYEKDGHAIYNTAVLIGRKGELVGKYRKVYLPYDEPDDGVTPGSDYPVFQTDFGKVGMMICWDSAYADPARSLSLKGAEIILMPIWDGLMPLVKARGMENGVFLVTSSYGDPSLIQDPKGEILASATEQASAAIATIDLNRRYDWGYNLGNMRMRFRKELRLDVPAIRPEFAR
;
A
#
# COMPACT_ATOMS: atom_id res chain seq x y z
N MET A 1 20.65 54.39 -44.64
CA MET A 1 21.41 53.13 -44.79
C MET A 1 21.04 52.25 -43.60
N ARG A 2 20.21 51.23 -43.85
CA ARG A 2 19.81 50.17 -42.90
C ARG A 2 20.83 49.05 -43.00
N LEU A 3 21.09 48.32 -41.91
CA LEU A 3 21.40 46.89 -42.00
C LEU A 3 21.02 46.17 -40.69
N SER A 4 20.19 45.17 -40.90
CA SER A 4 19.61 44.18 -40.00
C SER A 4 20.61 43.09 -39.59
N ILE A 5 20.47 42.52 -38.40
CA ILE A 5 20.88 41.13 -38.13
C ILE A 5 19.77 40.43 -37.32
N GLN A 6 19.48 39.20 -37.74
CA GLN A 6 18.28 38.40 -37.53
C GLN A 6 18.16 37.77 -36.13
N ALA A 7 16.91 37.59 -35.70
CA ALA A 7 16.51 36.60 -34.71
C ALA A 7 16.42 35.23 -35.39
N SER A 8 17.05 34.20 -34.80
CA SER A 8 16.90 32.80 -35.19
C SER A 8 16.10 32.04 -34.14
N CYS A 9 14.94 31.55 -34.57
CA CYS A 9 14.11 30.57 -33.88
C CYS A 9 14.89 29.28 -33.61
N PHE A 10 14.77 28.73 -32.39
CA PHE A 10 15.12 27.35 -32.11
C PHE A 10 13.89 26.46 -32.31
N GLN A 11 13.93 25.59 -33.32
CA GLN A 11 13.07 24.40 -33.42
C GLN A 11 13.75 23.22 -32.71
N PRO A 12 12.99 22.27 -32.13
CA PRO A 12 13.54 21.12 -31.42
C PRO A 12 14.03 20.05 -32.40
N GLN A 13 15.28 19.65 -32.23
CA GLN A 13 15.92 18.59 -32.99
C GLN A 13 15.52 17.22 -32.42
N LYS A 14 15.01 16.34 -33.30
CA LYS A 14 14.76 14.92 -33.03
C LYS A 14 16.08 14.14 -32.96
N ASP A 15 15.99 12.98 -32.30
CA ASP A 15 16.94 11.86 -32.22
C ASP A 15 17.94 11.89 -31.05
N TYR A 16 17.59 11.14 -29.99
CA TYR A 16 18.52 10.69 -28.96
C TYR A 16 18.55 9.16 -28.98
N ASP A 17 19.62 8.59 -29.53
CA ASP A 17 19.89 7.15 -29.60
C ASP A 17 20.57 6.67 -28.30
N ALA A 18 19.87 5.82 -27.56
CA ALA A 18 20.28 5.30 -26.25
C ALA A 18 21.17 4.04 -26.32
N SER A 19 21.90 3.81 -27.40
CA SER A 19 22.70 2.58 -27.59
C SER A 19 24.20 2.68 -27.28
N ARG A 20 24.69 3.78 -26.68
CA ARG A 20 26.15 4.01 -26.48
C ARG A 20 26.68 4.02 -25.04
N LEU A 21 25.93 3.48 -24.08
CA LEU A 21 26.39 3.41 -22.67
C LEU A 21 26.39 1.98 -22.10
N TYR A 22 26.80 0.97 -22.87
CA TYR A 22 27.20 -0.32 -22.32
C TYR A 22 28.23 -0.98 -23.24
N ASN A 23 29.51 -0.74 -22.99
CA ASN A 23 30.60 -1.60 -23.45
C ASN A 23 31.82 -1.37 -22.56
N GLY A 24 32.13 -2.37 -21.74
CA GLY A 24 33.31 -2.36 -20.89
C GLY A 24 33.12 -3.22 -19.65
N ILE A 25 33.20 -4.54 -19.82
CA ILE A 25 33.90 -5.53 -18.98
C ILE A 25 33.55 -6.91 -19.58
N GLU A 26 34.39 -7.38 -20.51
CA GLU A 26 34.56 -8.80 -20.77
C GLU A 26 35.75 -9.30 -19.93
N GLY A 27 35.57 -10.42 -19.23
CA GLY A 27 36.63 -11.03 -18.45
C GLY A 27 36.25 -12.36 -17.80
N ALA A 28 36.43 -13.44 -18.56
CA ALA A 28 36.71 -14.83 -18.15
C ALA A 28 35.57 -15.86 -17.98
N ARG A 29 35.53 -16.78 -18.97
CA ARG A 29 35.38 -18.27 -18.92
C ARG A 29 34.06 -18.86 -18.36
N ALA A 30 33.44 -19.94 -18.87
CA ALA A 30 33.82 -21.02 -19.79
C ALA A 30 32.56 -21.68 -20.42
N LYS A 31 32.72 -22.30 -21.61
CA LYS A 31 31.81 -23.28 -22.25
C LYS A 31 31.79 -24.61 -21.45
N PRO A 32 30.76 -25.50 -21.52
CA PRO A 32 30.21 -26.16 -22.73
C PRO A 32 28.67 -26.24 -22.71
N GLY A 33 27.90 -26.79 -23.65
CA GLY A 33 28.11 -27.69 -24.78
C GLY A 33 26.72 -28.01 -25.35
N LYS A 34 26.68 -28.37 -26.63
CA LYS A 34 25.51 -28.49 -27.51
C LYS A 34 24.48 -29.55 -27.10
N GLY A 35 23.22 -29.33 -27.49
CA GLY A 35 22.17 -30.34 -27.57
C GLY A 35 20.94 -29.79 -28.30
N GLU A 36 20.91 -29.95 -29.62
CA GLU A 36 19.76 -29.69 -30.51
C GLU A 36 18.64 -30.71 -30.25
N THR A 37 17.36 -30.29 -30.30
CA THR A 37 16.38 -30.95 -31.19
C THR A 37 15.13 -30.10 -31.40
N THR A 38 14.73 -29.97 -32.66
CA THR A 38 13.57 -29.24 -33.17
C THR A 38 12.39 -30.20 -33.44
N VAL A 39 11.22 -29.80 -32.95
CA VAL A 39 9.83 -29.92 -33.46
C VAL A 39 9.50 -30.87 -34.62
N SER A 40 8.42 -31.66 -34.46
CA SER A 40 7.19 -31.75 -35.32
C SER A 40 6.49 -33.12 -35.12
N HIS A 41 5.27 -33.42 -35.58
CA HIS A 41 3.91 -32.86 -35.45
C HIS A 41 2.96 -34.03 -35.88
N VAL A 42 1.62 -33.87 -35.78
CA VAL A 42 0.55 -34.71 -36.41
C VAL A 42 0.20 -36.01 -35.62
N GLU A 43 -1.04 -36.49 -35.38
CA GLU A 43 -2.36 -36.36 -36.03
C GLU A 43 -3.55 -36.69 -35.08
N THR A 44 -4.76 -36.42 -35.58
CA THR A 44 -6.13 -36.42 -35.00
C THR A 44 -6.92 -37.73 -34.96
N ARG A 45 -8.12 -37.68 -34.31
CA ARG A 45 -9.38 -38.50 -34.39
C ARG A 45 -9.59 -39.48 -33.21
N ASN A 46 -10.78 -39.78 -32.64
CA ASN A 46 -12.20 -39.60 -33.00
C ASN A 46 -13.15 -39.90 -31.78
N HIS A 47 -14.38 -39.33 -31.81
CA HIS A 47 -15.73 -39.80 -31.34
C HIS A 47 -16.09 -40.29 -29.90
N ILE A 48 -16.96 -39.52 -29.18
CA ILE A 48 -18.42 -39.67 -28.81
C ILE A 48 -18.97 -41.10 -28.46
N PRO A 49 -19.98 -41.38 -27.55
CA PRO A 49 -21.14 -40.55 -27.05
C PRO A 49 -21.61 -40.62 -25.56
N PHE A 50 -22.46 -39.62 -25.22
CA PHE A 50 -23.78 -39.59 -24.52
C PHE A 50 -24.34 -40.82 -23.74
N VAL A 51 -24.90 -40.58 -22.53
CA VAL A 51 -26.22 -41.10 -22.06
C VAL A 51 -26.87 -40.12 -21.04
N ALA A 52 -28.20 -39.96 -21.17
CA ALA A 52 -29.13 -39.13 -20.41
C ALA A 52 -29.71 -39.78 -19.13
N GLY A 53 -30.39 -39.01 -18.27
CA GLY A 53 -31.24 -39.54 -17.19
C GLY A 53 -32.16 -38.47 -16.57
N SER A 54 -33.43 -38.82 -16.40
CA SER A 54 -34.61 -37.95 -16.44
C SER A 54 -35.16 -37.43 -15.09
N ILE A 55 -36.03 -36.44 -15.26
CA ILE A 55 -37.05 -35.80 -14.41
C ILE A 55 -37.90 -36.77 -13.55
N VAL A 56 -38.20 -36.38 -12.30
CA VAL A 56 -39.51 -36.60 -11.64
C VAL A 56 -39.85 -35.41 -10.74
N ALA A 57 -41.04 -34.83 -10.93
CA ALA A 57 -41.68 -33.86 -10.05
C ALA A 57 -42.83 -34.55 -9.29
N LEU A 58 -43.01 -34.25 -7.99
CA LEU A 58 -44.29 -34.47 -7.31
C LEU A 58 -44.55 -33.39 -6.24
N LEU A 59 -45.74 -32.80 -6.32
CA LEU A 59 -46.34 -31.82 -5.42
C LEU A 59 -46.68 -32.44 -4.05
N LEU A 60 -46.55 -31.65 -2.96
CA LEU A 60 -47.48 -31.67 -1.82
C LEU A 60 -47.40 -30.36 -1.00
N ARG A 61 -48.55 -29.98 -0.45
CA ARG A 61 -48.94 -28.65 0.05
C ARG A 61 -48.42 -28.32 1.46
N ARG A 62 -48.16 -27.01 1.66
CA ARG A 62 -48.26 -26.17 2.88
C ARG A 62 -48.27 -26.84 4.26
N ALA A 63 -47.27 -26.49 5.08
CA ALA A 63 -47.45 -26.18 6.50
C ALA A 63 -46.43 -25.12 6.94
N VAL A 64 -46.94 -24.02 7.49
CA VAL A 64 -46.18 -22.93 8.11
C VAL A 64 -45.87 -23.35 9.55
N VAL A 65 -44.58 -23.50 9.91
CA VAL A 65 -44.13 -23.40 11.31
C VAL A 65 -42.76 -22.72 11.33
N ARG A 66 -42.70 -21.62 12.09
CA ARG A 66 -41.48 -20.88 12.45
C ARG A 66 -40.52 -21.79 13.23
N GLY A 67 -39.28 -21.88 12.78
CA GLY A 67 -38.20 -22.53 13.51
C GLY A 67 -36.89 -22.34 12.76
N ALA A 68 -36.21 -21.22 13.01
CA ALA A 68 -34.86 -20.98 12.50
C ALA A 68 -33.89 -21.94 13.21
N ILE A 69 -33.59 -23.07 12.56
CA ILE A 69 -32.45 -23.91 12.93
C ILE A 69 -31.28 -23.44 12.05
N PHE A 70 -30.48 -22.53 12.59
CA PHE A 70 -29.15 -22.27 12.07
C PHE A 70 -28.27 -23.47 12.42
N PHE A 71 -27.99 -24.32 11.44
CA PHE A 71 -26.83 -25.21 11.49
C PHE A 71 -25.57 -24.35 11.32
N PHE A 72 -25.04 -23.82 12.42
CA PHE A 72 -23.64 -23.43 12.50
C PHE A 72 -22.85 -24.65 12.98
N SER A 73 -22.31 -25.41 12.02
CA SER A 73 -21.22 -26.33 12.29
C SER A 73 -19.96 -25.79 11.58
N CYS A 74 -19.42 -24.70 12.10
CA CYS A 74 -18.01 -24.41 11.92
C CYS A 74 -17.24 -25.27 12.93
N PHE A 75 -16.68 -26.38 12.47
CA PHE A 75 -15.52 -26.94 13.15
C PHE A 75 -14.40 -25.89 13.04
N ALA A 76 -14.22 -25.09 14.08
CA ALA A 76 -12.93 -24.45 14.31
C ALA A 76 -11.95 -25.59 14.61
N LEU A 77 -11.21 -26.03 13.58
CA LEU A 77 -9.95 -26.71 13.80
C LEU A 77 -9.15 -25.82 14.75
N GLY A 78 -8.87 -26.31 15.94
CA GLY A 78 -8.22 -25.54 16.99
C GLY A 78 -6.91 -24.96 16.45
N ALA A 79 -6.82 -23.64 16.39
CA ALA A 79 -5.57 -22.97 16.09
C ALA A 79 -4.54 -23.38 17.14
N THR A 80 -3.37 -23.87 16.69
CA THR A 80 -2.27 -24.15 17.61
C THR A 80 -1.81 -22.83 18.21
N VAL A 81 -2.07 -22.65 19.50
CA VAL A 81 -1.58 -21.50 20.26
C VAL A 81 -0.14 -21.81 20.66
N HIS A 82 0.82 -21.07 20.12
CA HIS A 82 2.23 -21.27 20.50
C HIS A 82 2.57 -20.46 21.74
N VAL A 83 2.10 -19.22 21.82
CA VAL A 83 2.29 -18.34 22.98
C VAL A 83 1.04 -17.51 23.19
N ARG A 84 0.61 -17.41 24.45
CA ARG A 84 -0.31 -16.39 24.92
C ARG A 84 0.00 -16.07 26.38
N GLN A 85 0.59 -14.90 26.62
CA GLN A 85 1.08 -14.51 27.94
C GLN A 85 0.63 -13.10 28.31
N SER A 86 0.12 -12.99 29.53
CA SER A 86 -0.27 -11.75 30.22
C SER A 86 -0.13 -11.97 31.72
N GLY A 87 -0.27 -10.90 32.52
CA GLY A 87 -0.23 -11.03 33.99
C GLY A 87 1.13 -11.53 34.49
N PHE A 88 2.20 -10.98 33.92
CA PHE A 88 3.58 -11.44 34.13
C PHE A 88 3.95 -11.35 35.61
N GLN A 89 4.49 -12.43 36.17
CA GLN A 89 4.97 -12.46 37.54
C GLN A 89 6.51 -12.52 37.55
N PRO A 90 7.18 -11.77 38.45
CA PRO A 90 8.61 -11.91 38.62
C PRO A 90 8.95 -13.28 39.24
N ALA A 91 9.89 -14.02 38.65
CA ALA A 91 10.49 -15.18 39.32
C ALA A 91 11.56 -14.72 40.34
N GLU A 92 12.18 -15.65 41.05
CA GLU A 92 13.24 -15.36 42.05
C GLU A 92 14.42 -14.58 41.47
N ASN A 93 14.72 -14.75 40.18
CA ASN A 93 15.77 -14.01 39.45
C ASN A 93 15.29 -12.65 38.89
N GLY A 94 14.05 -12.24 39.19
CA GLY A 94 13.42 -11.02 38.70
C GLY A 94 12.88 -11.08 37.27
N LEU A 95 13.07 -12.20 36.55
CA LEU A 95 12.61 -12.38 35.17
C LEU A 95 11.30 -13.16 35.12
N PRO A 96 10.36 -12.84 34.21
CA PRO A 96 9.18 -13.65 33.99
C PRO A 96 9.53 -14.95 33.26
N SER A 97 8.68 -15.97 33.41
CA SER A 97 8.93 -17.31 32.86
C SER A 97 9.19 -17.29 31.34
N GLY A 98 10.32 -17.86 30.93
CA GLY A 98 10.74 -17.99 29.52
C GLY A 98 11.26 -16.70 28.86
N TRP A 99 11.05 -15.54 29.46
CA TRP A 99 11.58 -14.26 28.95
C TRP A 99 13.01 -14.03 29.42
N LYS A 100 13.79 -13.43 28.54
CA LYS A 100 15.17 -13.02 28.80
C LYS A 100 15.34 -11.55 28.42
N VAL A 101 16.42 -10.96 28.91
CA VAL A 101 16.85 -9.61 28.53
C VAL A 101 17.83 -9.71 27.38
N TRP A 102 17.63 -8.89 26.35
CA TRP A 102 18.49 -8.80 25.19
C TRP A 102 18.96 -7.37 24.96
N ALA A 103 20.26 -7.21 24.77
CA ALA A 103 20.90 -6.05 24.17
C ALA A 103 22.10 -6.53 23.36
N ALA A 104 22.35 -5.91 22.20
CA ALA A 104 23.49 -6.29 21.37
C ALA A 104 24.83 -5.99 22.06
N ARG A 105 24.86 -4.97 22.92
CA ARG A 105 26.00 -4.57 23.73
C ARG A 105 25.51 -4.23 25.14
N SER A 106 26.35 -4.45 26.14
CA SER A 106 25.99 -4.15 27.53
C SER A 106 25.82 -2.65 27.78
N ASP A 107 26.57 -1.79 27.07
CA ASP A 107 26.48 -0.33 27.17
C ASP A 107 25.17 0.25 26.58
N THR A 108 24.42 -0.53 25.79
CA THR A 108 23.12 -0.12 25.25
C THR A 108 21.94 -0.74 26.00
N ALA A 109 22.19 -1.59 26.98
CA ALA A 109 21.12 -2.32 27.65
C ALA A 109 20.18 -1.35 28.38
N PRO A 110 18.85 -1.47 28.19
CA PRO A 110 17.88 -0.76 29.02
C PRO A 110 17.79 -1.41 30.41
N LYS A 111 17.10 -0.72 31.32
CA LYS A 111 16.61 -1.33 32.55
C LYS A 111 15.30 -2.07 32.27
N THR A 112 15.23 -3.35 32.56
CA THR A 112 14.02 -4.18 32.38
C THR A 112 13.50 -4.68 33.72
N PHE A 113 12.18 -4.73 33.89
CA PHE A 113 11.53 -5.22 35.11
C PHE A 113 10.09 -5.66 34.83
N VAL A 114 9.50 -6.45 35.72
CA VAL A 114 8.07 -6.74 35.71
C VAL A 114 7.35 -5.66 36.52
N ASP A 115 6.39 -4.97 35.91
CA ASP A 115 5.62 -3.92 36.57
C ASP A 115 4.19 -4.39 36.89
N THR A 116 3.85 -4.41 38.17
CA THR A 116 2.54 -4.85 38.67
C THR A 116 1.54 -3.70 38.85
N ALA A 117 1.97 -2.44 38.68
CA ALA A 117 1.09 -1.27 38.74
C ALA A 117 0.54 -0.89 37.36
N HIS A 118 1.32 -1.11 36.30
CA HIS A 118 0.93 -0.80 34.93
C HIS A 118 0.68 -2.09 34.14
N TYR A 119 -0.58 -2.48 33.96
CA TYR A 119 -0.95 -3.69 33.22
C TYR A 119 -2.28 -3.53 32.48
N ARG A 120 -2.57 -4.44 31.55
CA ARG A 120 -3.80 -4.45 30.74
C ARG A 120 -4.75 -5.56 31.16
N SER A 121 -4.33 -6.81 31.04
CA SER A 121 -5.24 -7.97 31.12
C SER A 121 -5.26 -8.64 32.50
N GLY A 122 -4.14 -8.58 33.22
CA GLY A 122 -4.00 -9.07 34.59
C GLY A 122 -2.75 -8.49 35.25
N PRO A 123 -2.58 -8.59 36.58
CA PRO A 123 -1.47 -7.95 37.28
C PRO A 123 -0.11 -8.36 36.71
N GLY A 124 0.67 -7.37 36.23
CA GLY A 124 2.02 -7.60 35.70
C GLY A 124 2.16 -7.37 34.19
N SER A 125 3.12 -6.54 33.80
CA SER A 125 3.55 -6.32 32.41
C SER A 125 5.08 -6.34 32.29
N LEU A 126 5.56 -6.50 31.05
CA LEU A 126 6.99 -6.46 30.72
C LEU A 126 7.42 -5.01 30.51
N ALA A 127 8.06 -4.40 31.52
CA ALA A 127 8.49 -3.01 31.48
C ALA A 127 9.95 -2.86 31.03
N ILE A 128 10.22 -1.75 30.35
CA ILE A 128 11.53 -1.35 29.85
C ILE A 128 11.67 0.16 30.09
N SER A 129 12.75 0.60 30.74
CA SER A 129 13.09 2.01 30.89
C SER A 129 14.38 2.35 30.15
N GLY A 130 14.38 3.51 29.51
CA GLY A 130 15.54 4.13 28.87
C GLY A 130 16.68 4.44 29.82
N ASP A 131 16.39 4.60 31.11
CA ASP A 131 17.34 4.81 32.22
C ASP A 131 18.37 5.93 31.94
N SER A 132 17.96 6.99 31.25
CA SER A 132 18.80 8.09 30.77
C SER A 132 19.97 7.67 29.86
N ASN A 133 19.96 6.44 29.35
CA ASN A 133 20.99 5.94 28.44
C ASN A 133 20.71 6.44 27.01
N SER A 134 21.52 7.39 26.54
CA SER A 134 21.39 7.96 25.19
C SER A 134 21.58 6.95 24.06
N LEU A 135 22.17 5.79 24.36
CA LEU A 135 22.40 4.69 23.42
C LEU A 135 21.42 3.53 23.63
N VAL A 136 20.35 3.72 24.40
CA VAL A 136 19.45 2.63 24.78
C VAL A 136 18.92 1.88 23.57
N TYR A 137 19.18 0.58 23.54
CA TYR A 137 18.75 -0.33 22.51
C TYR A 137 18.72 -1.75 23.06
N GLY A 138 17.51 -2.25 23.32
CA GLY A 138 17.31 -3.58 23.88
C GLY A 138 16.00 -3.71 24.65
N GLY A 139 15.77 -4.88 25.23
CA GLY A 139 14.54 -5.17 25.94
C GLY A 139 14.34 -6.66 26.17
N TRP A 140 13.12 -7.12 25.96
CA TRP A 140 12.69 -8.49 26.23
C TRP A 140 12.79 -9.36 24.98
N HIS A 141 13.14 -10.63 25.15
CA HIS A 141 12.99 -11.63 24.09
C HIS A 141 12.50 -12.99 24.61
N TYR A 142 11.74 -13.69 23.77
CA TYR A 142 11.14 -14.99 24.06
C TYR A 142 11.28 -15.91 22.84
N ALA A 143 11.88 -17.09 23.00
CA ALA A 143 12.13 -18.04 21.92
C ALA A 143 11.07 -19.15 21.91
N ILE A 144 10.61 -19.52 20.72
CA ILE A 144 9.56 -20.52 20.47
C ILE A 144 10.09 -21.50 19.42
N SER A 145 10.44 -22.72 19.82
CA SER A 145 11.07 -23.72 18.93
C SER A 145 10.07 -24.69 18.28
N SER A 146 8.76 -24.45 18.41
CA SER A 146 7.69 -25.25 17.82
C SER A 146 7.16 -24.62 16.52
N ILE A 147 8.02 -23.98 15.73
CA ILE A 147 7.62 -23.29 14.50
C ILE A 147 7.88 -24.19 13.31
N GLU A 148 6.93 -24.27 12.41
CA GLU A 148 7.06 -24.90 11.10
C GLU A 148 7.18 -23.83 10.02
N GLY A 149 8.17 -23.97 9.13
CA GLY A 149 8.34 -23.14 7.95
C GLY A 149 7.13 -23.18 7.02
N GLU A 150 6.94 -22.13 6.23
CA GLU A 150 5.84 -21.92 5.28
C GLU A 150 4.44 -21.77 5.90
N LYS A 151 4.24 -22.14 7.17
CA LYS A 151 3.01 -21.85 7.90
C LYS A 151 2.88 -20.37 8.23
N TRP A 152 1.64 -19.96 8.51
CA TRP A 152 1.30 -18.59 8.88
C TRP A 152 1.07 -18.45 10.37
N TYR A 153 1.52 -17.33 10.91
CA TYR A 153 1.42 -17.00 12.33
C TYR A 153 0.92 -15.57 12.49
N ARG A 154 0.02 -15.38 13.44
CA ARG A 154 -0.43 -14.06 13.88
C ARG A 154 0.28 -13.70 15.17
N PHE A 155 1.09 -12.66 15.11
CA PHE A 155 1.65 -12.03 16.30
C PHE A 155 0.78 -10.85 16.72
N ALA A 156 0.54 -10.73 18.02
CA ALA A 156 -0.04 -9.54 18.62
C ALA A 156 0.62 -9.25 19.98
N ALA A 157 0.73 -7.97 20.32
CA ALA A 157 1.09 -7.51 21.66
C ALA A 157 0.47 -6.13 21.90
N TYR A 158 0.21 -5.81 23.15
CA TYR A 158 -0.18 -4.47 23.55
C TYR A 158 0.99 -3.76 24.17
N TYR A 159 1.12 -2.48 23.87
CA TYR A 159 2.11 -1.64 24.52
C TYR A 159 1.53 -0.34 25.05
N ARG A 160 2.17 0.21 26.07
CA ARG A 160 1.94 1.56 26.59
C ARG A 160 3.29 2.25 26.72
N THR A 161 3.32 3.56 26.49
CA THR A 161 4.55 4.36 26.64
C THR A 161 4.34 5.56 27.56
N GLU A 162 5.42 6.01 28.17
CA GLU A 162 5.56 7.31 28.80
C GLU A 162 6.91 7.91 28.41
N GLY A 163 6.97 9.20 28.06
CA GLY A 163 8.23 9.84 27.67
C GLY A 163 8.86 9.33 26.36
N VAL A 164 8.08 8.70 25.49
CA VAL A 164 8.52 8.18 24.16
C VAL A 164 8.00 9.10 23.05
N PRO A 165 8.80 10.06 22.54
CA PRO A 165 8.31 11.07 21.60
C PRO A 165 7.98 10.55 20.20
N ASN A 166 8.56 9.41 19.79
CA ASN A 166 8.33 8.82 18.47
C ASN A 166 8.17 7.30 18.59
N GLU A 167 6.96 6.86 18.93
CA GLU A 167 6.65 5.44 19.11
C GLU A 167 6.96 4.58 17.88
N GLN A 168 6.82 5.13 16.66
CA GLN A 168 7.06 4.37 15.43
C GLN A 168 8.52 3.92 15.32
N LEU A 169 9.46 4.77 15.73
CA LEU A 169 10.89 4.49 15.74
C LEU A 169 11.37 3.82 17.04
N GLN A 170 10.74 4.12 18.16
CA GLN A 170 11.29 3.82 19.48
C GLN A 170 10.64 2.60 20.13
N VAL A 171 9.43 2.21 19.70
CA VAL A 171 8.75 0.99 20.15
C VAL A 171 8.87 -0.09 19.08
N ILE A 172 9.69 -1.11 19.35
CA ILE A 172 10.00 -2.15 18.37
C ILE A 172 9.53 -3.51 18.87
N ALA A 173 8.64 -4.12 18.09
CA ALA A 173 8.45 -5.55 18.06
C ALA A 173 9.15 -6.12 16.82
N ARG A 174 9.73 -7.32 16.91
CA ARG A 174 10.38 -8.00 15.80
C ARG A 174 10.27 -9.51 15.94
N LEU A 175 9.88 -10.20 14.87
CA LEU A 175 9.94 -11.65 14.78
C LEU A 175 11.25 -12.05 14.10
N TRP A 176 12.08 -12.80 14.83
CA TRP A 176 13.37 -13.26 14.36
C TRP A 176 13.33 -14.76 14.10
N TRP A 177 13.27 -15.15 12.83
CA TRP A 177 13.15 -16.53 12.39
C TRP A 177 14.51 -17.23 12.36
N THR A 178 14.59 -18.44 12.90
CA THR A 178 15.81 -19.26 12.98
C THR A 178 15.56 -20.68 12.45
N ARG A 179 16.61 -21.25 11.85
CA ARG A 179 16.66 -22.63 11.36
C ARG A 179 17.23 -23.55 12.43
N ALA A 180 17.13 -24.86 12.21
CA ALA A 180 17.69 -25.88 13.11
C ALA A 180 19.21 -25.76 13.32
N ASP A 181 19.95 -25.18 12.35
CA ASP A 181 21.39 -24.93 12.47
C ASP A 181 21.74 -23.65 13.27
N GLY A 182 20.74 -23.01 13.87
CA GLY A 182 20.86 -21.77 14.65
C GLY A 182 21.05 -20.50 13.81
N LYS A 183 21.12 -20.61 12.47
CA LYS A 183 21.24 -19.44 11.61
C LYS A 183 19.88 -18.81 11.35
N ARG A 184 19.91 -17.51 11.01
CA ARG A 184 18.71 -16.76 10.63
C ARG A 184 18.06 -17.37 9.37
N SER A 185 16.74 -17.52 9.42
CA SER A 185 15.93 -17.88 8.25
C SER A 185 15.30 -16.63 7.66
N GLY A 186 15.69 -16.24 6.44
CA GLY A 186 15.13 -15.06 5.78
C GLY A 186 15.39 -13.74 6.51
N ALA A 187 14.55 -12.74 6.23
CA ALA A 187 14.56 -11.44 6.89
C ALA A 187 13.59 -11.43 8.08
N PRO A 188 13.84 -10.62 9.13
CA PRO A 188 12.90 -10.50 10.24
C PRO A 188 11.63 -9.76 9.82
N ASP A 189 10.52 -10.07 10.49
CA ASP A 189 9.26 -9.34 10.35
C ASP A 189 9.11 -8.27 11.42
N TYR A 190 8.54 -7.13 11.03
CA TYR A 190 8.26 -6.01 11.92
C TYR A 190 6.75 -5.77 11.98
N PRO A 191 6.10 -6.05 13.11
CA PRO A 191 4.71 -5.68 13.32
C PRO A 191 4.50 -4.18 13.14
N TYR A 192 3.48 -3.82 12.35
CA TYR A 192 3.25 -2.43 11.92
C TYR A 192 1.78 -2.02 11.94
N THR A 193 0.84 -2.96 12.00
CA THR A 193 -0.58 -2.65 12.21
C THR A 193 -0.75 -2.24 13.66
N VAL A 194 -1.12 -0.98 13.89
CA VAL A 194 -1.31 -0.41 15.23
C VAL A 194 -2.74 0.09 15.41
N THR A 195 -3.30 -0.07 16.59
CA THR A 195 -4.63 0.44 16.96
C THR A 195 -4.60 0.90 18.41
N ARG A 196 -5.01 2.15 18.65
CA ARG A 196 -5.06 2.73 19.99
C ARG A 196 -6.35 2.27 20.70
N GLU A 197 -6.20 1.75 21.90
CA GLU A 197 -7.27 1.24 22.78
C GLU A 197 -7.10 1.83 24.20
N GLY A 198 -7.65 3.02 24.41
CA GLY A 198 -7.45 3.76 25.68
C GLY A 198 -5.98 4.10 25.90
N GLU A 199 -5.42 3.67 27.03
CA GLU A 199 -4.01 3.88 27.39
C GLU A 199 -3.03 2.92 26.69
N TRP A 200 -3.56 1.87 26.06
CA TRP A 200 -2.77 0.84 25.40
C TRP A 200 -2.87 0.96 23.88
N THR A 201 -1.85 0.48 23.18
CA THR A 201 -1.83 0.39 21.73
C THR A 201 -1.57 -1.06 21.35
N ARG A 202 -2.51 -1.66 20.61
CA ARG A 202 -2.34 -3.00 20.05
C ARG A 202 -1.43 -2.92 18.83
N MET A 203 -0.42 -3.77 18.75
CA MET A 203 0.45 -3.96 17.60
C MET A 203 0.32 -5.40 17.09
N SER A 204 0.17 -5.62 15.79
CA SER A 204 0.05 -6.96 15.23
C SER A 204 0.59 -7.12 13.80
N ILE A 205 0.80 -8.37 13.40
CA ILE A 205 1.13 -8.79 12.04
C ILE A 205 0.69 -10.24 11.80
N ASP A 206 0.33 -10.53 10.55
CA ASP A 206 0.24 -11.88 10.02
C ASP A 206 1.51 -12.14 9.18
N ALA A 207 2.31 -13.12 9.58
CA ALA A 207 3.59 -13.43 8.96
C ALA A 207 3.67 -14.90 8.58
N GLN A 208 4.21 -15.15 7.39
CA GLN A 208 4.55 -16.51 6.96
C GLN A 208 5.97 -16.80 7.43
N ALA A 209 6.18 -17.89 8.15
CA ALA A 209 7.52 -18.32 8.52
C ALA A 209 8.30 -18.66 7.24
N PRO A 210 9.53 -18.15 7.07
CA PRO A 210 10.37 -18.50 5.93
C PRO A 210 10.60 -20.02 5.82
N ASP A 211 10.92 -20.51 4.62
CA ASP A 211 11.29 -21.91 4.39
C ASP A 211 12.38 -22.37 5.40
N LYS A 212 12.27 -23.62 5.88
CA LYS A 212 13.17 -24.27 6.85
C LYS A 212 13.27 -23.62 8.23
N THR A 213 12.36 -22.71 8.57
CA THR A 213 12.28 -22.16 9.93
C THR A 213 11.83 -23.24 10.91
N THR A 214 12.48 -23.30 12.06
CA THR A 214 12.13 -24.19 13.17
C THR A 214 11.85 -23.43 14.46
N GLU A 215 12.30 -22.18 14.55
CA GLU A 215 12.12 -21.35 15.73
C GLU A 215 11.84 -19.90 15.34
N VAL A 216 11.10 -19.20 16.19
CA VAL A 216 10.99 -17.75 16.18
C VAL A 216 11.34 -17.19 17.53
N THR A 217 12.14 -16.12 17.55
CA THR A 217 12.33 -15.29 18.72
C THR A 217 11.50 -14.02 18.58
N ILE A 218 10.57 -13.80 19.51
CA ILE A 218 9.87 -12.53 19.67
C ILE A 218 10.81 -11.58 20.39
N HIS A 219 11.10 -10.44 19.79
CA HIS A 219 11.83 -9.34 20.42
C HIS A 219 10.87 -8.18 20.67
N LEU A 220 10.85 -7.68 21.90
CA LEU A 220 10.10 -6.49 22.33
C LEU A 220 11.08 -5.52 22.99
N TYR A 221 11.47 -4.46 22.30
CA TYR A 221 12.52 -3.55 22.80
C TYR A 221 12.21 -2.07 22.60
N ILE A 222 12.91 -1.26 23.39
CA ILE A 222 12.98 0.19 23.24
C ILE A 222 14.25 0.56 22.46
N ALA A 223 14.18 1.60 21.64
CA ALA A 223 15.33 2.11 20.88
C ALA A 223 15.39 3.64 20.95
N ASN A 224 16.57 4.20 21.23
CA ASN A 224 16.85 5.65 21.19
C ASN A 224 15.85 6.51 21.99
N ALA A 225 15.37 6.01 23.14
CA ALA A 225 14.42 6.70 24.00
C ALA A 225 14.96 6.76 25.45
N PRO A 226 16.02 7.55 25.73
CA PRO A 226 16.69 7.57 27.03
C PRO A 226 15.75 7.91 28.19
N GLN A 227 14.73 8.74 27.95
CA GLN A 227 13.76 9.18 28.96
C GLN A 227 12.44 8.40 28.89
N GLY A 228 12.35 7.42 27.98
CA GLY A 228 11.13 6.67 27.73
C GLY A 228 10.97 5.47 28.65
N THR A 229 9.74 5.19 29.05
CA THR A 229 9.34 3.91 29.64
C THR A 229 8.30 3.25 28.75
N LEU A 230 8.43 1.95 28.55
CA LEU A 230 7.63 1.13 27.65
C LEU A 230 7.19 -0.14 28.39
N TRP A 231 5.89 -0.40 28.39
CA TRP A 231 5.30 -1.61 28.96
C TRP A 231 4.68 -2.45 27.85
N TRP A 232 4.91 -3.76 27.87
CA TRP A 232 4.26 -4.74 27.00
C TRP A 232 3.37 -5.69 27.79
N ASP A 233 2.19 -5.99 27.26
CA ASP A 233 1.25 -6.95 27.84
C ASP A 233 0.47 -7.70 26.75
N ASP A 234 -0.21 -8.80 27.13
CA ASP A 234 -1.08 -9.63 26.27
C ASP A 234 -0.41 -9.99 24.93
N VAL A 235 0.75 -10.64 25.05
CA VAL A 235 1.60 -11.08 23.94
C VAL A 235 1.12 -12.44 23.44
N SER A 236 0.83 -12.55 22.15
CA SER A 236 0.43 -13.81 21.52
C SER A 236 1.16 -14.09 20.21
N LEU A 237 1.32 -15.37 19.92
CA LEU A 237 1.69 -15.92 18.63
C LEU A 237 0.84 -17.17 18.36
N ASP A 238 -0.09 -17.05 17.43
CA ASP A 238 -1.05 -18.09 17.09
C ASP A 238 -0.77 -18.60 15.68
N GLU A 239 -0.75 -19.92 15.45
CA GLU A 239 -0.77 -20.48 14.09
C GLU A 239 -2.13 -20.15 13.46
N ILE A 240 -2.12 -19.62 12.24
CA ILE A 240 -3.33 -19.23 11.49
C ILE A 240 -3.30 -19.85 10.09
N PRO A 241 -4.46 -20.03 9.43
CA PRO A 241 -4.46 -20.31 8.00
C PRO A 241 -3.84 -19.14 7.23
N ALA A 242 -3.31 -19.42 6.05
CA ALA A 242 -2.86 -18.38 5.13
C ALA A 242 -4.00 -17.35 4.91
N PRO A 243 -3.71 -16.04 5.02
CA PRO A 243 -4.71 -15.01 4.74
C PRO A 243 -5.30 -15.20 3.34
N ALA A 244 -6.63 -15.17 3.25
CA ALA A 244 -7.31 -15.26 1.97
C ALA A 244 -6.87 -14.07 1.07
N PRO A 245 -6.71 -14.28 -0.25
CA PRO A 245 -6.46 -13.18 -1.19
C PRO A 245 -7.54 -12.10 -1.06
N ARG A 246 -7.13 -10.83 -1.21
CA ARG A 246 -8.03 -9.68 -1.28
C ARG A 246 -7.93 -9.06 -2.68
N PRO A 247 -8.58 -9.69 -3.68
CA PRO A 247 -8.47 -9.28 -5.07
C PRO A 247 -9.17 -7.94 -5.30
N VAL A 248 -8.56 -7.07 -6.09
CA VAL A 248 -9.12 -5.81 -6.55
C VAL A 248 -8.85 -5.67 -8.04
N THR A 249 -9.89 -5.62 -8.85
CA THR A 249 -9.77 -5.35 -10.29
C THR A 249 -9.79 -3.84 -10.54
N ILE A 250 -8.68 -3.30 -11.06
CA ILE A 250 -8.50 -1.88 -11.32
C ILE A 250 -8.48 -1.67 -12.83
N ALA A 251 -9.19 -0.65 -13.30
CA ALA A 251 -9.06 -0.12 -14.66
C ALA A 251 -8.59 1.34 -14.61
N THR A 252 -7.62 1.69 -15.45
CA THR A 252 -7.17 3.07 -15.63
C THR A 252 -7.30 3.49 -17.09
N ILE A 253 -7.93 4.64 -17.32
CA ILE A 253 -8.27 5.11 -18.66
C ILE A 253 -7.07 5.79 -19.33
N HIS A 254 -6.92 5.58 -20.64
CA HIS A 254 -5.99 6.33 -21.50
C HIS A 254 -6.78 6.97 -22.64
N LEU A 255 -7.12 8.25 -22.46
CA LEU A 255 -7.87 9.03 -23.44
C LEU A 255 -7.58 10.51 -23.26
N ARG A 256 -7.14 11.16 -24.34
CA ARG A 256 -7.07 12.62 -24.47
C ARG A 256 -8.15 13.10 -25.43
N PRO A 257 -9.30 13.58 -24.93
CA PRO A 257 -10.28 14.29 -25.76
C PRO A 257 -9.61 15.47 -26.47
N ARG A 258 -9.99 15.69 -27.73
CA ARG A 258 -9.57 16.85 -28.54
C ARG A 258 -10.79 17.53 -29.09
N ASP A 259 -10.70 18.86 -29.24
CA ASP A 259 -11.72 19.71 -29.83
C ASP A 259 -13.09 19.45 -29.19
N THR A 260 -13.15 19.54 -27.86
CA THR A 260 -14.39 19.36 -27.11
C THR A 260 -15.16 20.68 -27.07
N GLU A 261 -16.46 20.61 -27.34
CA GLU A 261 -17.31 21.80 -27.41
C GLU A 261 -17.56 22.41 -26.01
N SER A 262 -17.52 21.58 -24.97
CA SER A 262 -17.74 21.98 -23.59
C SER A 262 -17.07 21.01 -22.59
N PRO A 263 -16.96 21.38 -21.30
CA PRO A 263 -16.56 20.45 -20.24
C PRO A 263 -17.41 19.17 -20.22
N GLU A 264 -18.72 19.29 -20.44
CA GLU A 264 -19.64 18.16 -20.47
C GLU A 264 -19.37 17.23 -21.66
N ASP A 265 -18.99 17.77 -22.83
CA ASP A 265 -18.57 16.95 -23.97
C ASP A 265 -17.30 16.15 -23.66
N SER A 266 -16.33 16.78 -22.98
CA SER A 266 -15.11 16.09 -22.54
C SER A 266 -15.41 14.93 -21.59
N VAL A 267 -16.21 15.20 -20.55
CA VAL A 267 -16.66 14.19 -19.59
C VAL A 267 -17.42 13.06 -20.29
N ARG A 268 -18.34 13.38 -21.22
CA ARG A 268 -19.12 12.39 -21.98
C ARG A 268 -18.21 11.40 -22.71
N ARG A 269 -17.14 11.86 -23.37
CA ARG A 269 -16.21 10.99 -24.10
C ARG A 269 -15.51 9.99 -23.18
N PHE A 270 -15.11 10.41 -21.98
CA PHE A 270 -14.57 9.46 -20.99
C PHE A 270 -15.60 8.40 -20.58
N LEU A 271 -16.84 8.79 -20.32
CA LEU A 271 -17.91 7.85 -19.96
C LEU A 271 -18.18 6.84 -21.09
N GLU A 272 -18.11 7.27 -22.35
CA GLU A 272 -18.23 6.41 -23.52
C GLU A 272 -17.05 5.44 -23.65
N THR A 273 -15.82 5.91 -23.45
CA THR A 273 -14.64 5.04 -23.41
C THR A 273 -14.73 4.02 -22.28
N ILE A 274 -15.17 4.42 -21.08
CA ILE A 274 -15.41 3.47 -19.98
C ILE A 274 -16.45 2.43 -20.38
N LYS A 275 -17.48 2.85 -21.13
CA LYS A 275 -18.53 1.93 -21.58
C LYS A 275 -18.00 0.82 -22.47
N THR A 276 -17.06 1.12 -23.35
CA THR A 276 -16.52 0.21 -24.36
C THR A 276 -15.25 -0.53 -23.91
N ALA A 277 -14.36 0.13 -23.18
CA ALA A 277 -13.03 -0.38 -22.84
C ALA A 277 -12.97 -1.04 -21.45
N VAL A 278 -13.89 -0.73 -20.53
CA VAL A 278 -13.84 -1.26 -19.15
C VAL A 278 -14.88 -2.39 -18.97
N PRO A 279 -14.43 -3.59 -18.55
CA PRO A 279 -15.32 -4.71 -18.23
C PRO A 279 -16.37 -4.37 -17.18
N ALA A 280 -17.50 -5.06 -17.20
CA ALA A 280 -18.57 -4.86 -16.21
C ALA A 280 -18.11 -5.18 -14.77
N LYS A 281 -17.20 -6.16 -14.60
CA LYS A 281 -16.63 -6.53 -13.30
C LYS A 281 -15.31 -5.78 -13.10
N THR A 282 -15.38 -4.58 -12.53
CA THR A 282 -14.22 -3.76 -12.16
C THR A 282 -14.50 -3.09 -10.82
N ASP A 283 -13.54 -3.09 -9.91
CA ASP A 283 -13.70 -2.54 -8.56
C ASP A 283 -13.40 -1.06 -8.50
N VAL A 284 -12.39 -0.60 -9.25
CA VAL A 284 -11.95 0.80 -9.27
C VAL A 284 -11.69 1.23 -10.70
N ILE A 285 -12.24 2.38 -11.08
CA ILE A 285 -12.01 3.03 -12.37
C ILE A 285 -11.34 4.37 -12.12
N LEU A 286 -10.14 4.57 -12.68
CA LEU A 286 -9.40 5.82 -12.60
C LEU A 286 -9.46 6.58 -13.93
N LEU A 287 -9.84 7.84 -13.86
CA LEU A 287 -9.79 8.80 -14.96
C LEU A 287 -8.62 9.79 -14.80
N PRO A 288 -8.17 10.45 -15.88
CA PRO A 288 -7.05 11.38 -15.84
C PRO A 288 -7.32 12.70 -15.10
N GLU A 289 -6.30 13.55 -15.05
CA GLU A 289 -6.32 14.85 -14.37
C GLU A 289 -7.20 15.89 -15.08
N THR A 290 -8.06 16.59 -14.36
CA THR A 290 -8.87 17.73 -14.88
C THR A 290 -9.73 17.38 -16.10
N ILE A 291 -10.58 16.34 -15.96
CA ILE A 291 -11.43 15.81 -17.05
C ILE A 291 -12.43 16.83 -17.63
N THR A 292 -12.67 17.95 -16.94
CA THR A 292 -13.53 19.05 -17.41
C THR A 292 -12.78 20.07 -18.27
N LEU A 293 -11.45 20.14 -18.17
CA LEU A 293 -10.61 21.09 -18.91
C LEU A 293 -10.09 20.51 -20.23
N VAL A 294 -9.66 19.24 -20.22
CA VAL A 294 -8.97 18.64 -21.36
C VAL A 294 -9.79 18.71 -22.65
N GLY A 295 -9.13 19.05 -23.76
CA GLY A 295 -9.73 19.19 -25.07
C GLY A 295 -10.47 20.51 -25.31
N THR A 296 -10.64 21.34 -24.27
CA THR A 296 -11.24 22.68 -24.37
C THR A 296 -10.18 23.76 -24.57
N ASN A 297 -10.60 24.95 -25.00
CA ASN A 297 -9.76 26.16 -25.04
C ASN A 297 -10.02 27.10 -23.83
N LYS A 298 -10.51 26.55 -22.73
CA LYS A 298 -10.91 27.30 -21.53
C LYS A 298 -9.78 27.37 -20.50
N LYS A 299 -9.92 28.21 -19.49
CA LYS A 299 -9.05 28.24 -18.31
C LYS A 299 -9.66 27.45 -17.15
N ALA A 300 -8.86 27.16 -16.12
CA ALA A 300 -9.31 26.49 -14.90
C ALA A 300 -10.58 27.14 -14.30
N VAL A 301 -10.60 28.47 -14.18
CA VAL A 301 -11.75 29.24 -13.65
C VAL A 301 -13.04 29.09 -14.47
N ASP A 302 -12.93 28.89 -15.78
CA ASP A 302 -14.08 28.80 -16.69
C ASP A 302 -14.78 27.43 -16.63
N VAL A 303 -14.08 26.43 -16.08
CA VAL A 303 -14.55 25.04 -15.96
C VAL A 303 -14.67 24.58 -14.50
N ALA A 304 -14.34 25.45 -13.54
CA ALA A 304 -14.39 25.14 -12.13
C ALA A 304 -15.84 25.02 -11.64
N GLU A 305 -16.14 23.92 -10.95
CA GLU A 305 -17.47 23.61 -10.43
C GLU A 305 -17.41 23.22 -8.94
N PRO A 306 -18.50 23.37 -8.15
CA PRO A 306 -18.51 22.90 -6.77
C PRO A 306 -18.34 21.38 -6.69
N VAL A 307 -17.82 20.88 -5.57
CA VAL A 307 -17.82 19.45 -5.22
C VAL A 307 -18.62 19.26 -3.94
N PRO A 308 -19.79 18.58 -3.98
CA PRO A 308 -20.45 17.98 -5.15
C PRO A 308 -20.99 19.01 -6.18
N GLY A 309 -21.02 18.61 -7.45
CA GLY A 309 -21.46 19.39 -8.61
C GLY A 309 -21.77 18.55 -9.85
N PRO A 310 -21.98 19.21 -11.02
CA PRO A 310 -22.46 18.56 -12.25
C PRO A 310 -21.64 17.34 -12.68
N THR A 311 -20.31 17.45 -12.71
CA THR A 311 -19.44 16.34 -13.12
C THR A 311 -19.49 15.21 -12.11
N THR A 312 -19.41 15.52 -10.81
CA THR A 312 -19.52 14.48 -9.77
C THR A 312 -20.86 13.74 -9.79
N ALA A 313 -21.97 14.40 -10.18
CA ALA A 313 -23.26 13.74 -10.35
C ALA A 313 -23.23 12.67 -11.47
N ARG A 314 -22.53 12.96 -12.58
CA ARG A 314 -22.32 11.98 -13.67
C ARG A 314 -21.42 10.82 -13.23
N LEU A 315 -20.39 11.10 -12.44
CA LEU A 315 -19.52 10.07 -11.87
C LEU A 315 -20.28 9.19 -10.85
N VAL A 316 -21.22 9.75 -10.09
CA VAL A 316 -22.14 9.02 -9.20
C VAL A 316 -23.04 8.05 -9.97
N GLU A 317 -23.61 8.47 -11.09
CA GLU A 317 -24.38 7.59 -11.96
C GLU A 317 -23.52 6.44 -12.48
N LEU A 318 -22.31 6.74 -12.97
CA LEU A 318 -21.37 5.74 -13.44
C LEU A 318 -21.01 4.73 -12.34
N ALA A 319 -20.66 5.22 -11.15
CA ALA A 319 -20.27 4.38 -10.01
C ALA A 319 -21.37 3.38 -9.63
N ARG A 320 -22.62 3.84 -9.58
CA ARG A 320 -23.80 2.99 -9.33
C ARG A 320 -24.03 1.98 -10.45
N GLN A 321 -23.98 2.42 -11.70
CA GLN A 321 -24.21 1.55 -12.87
C GLN A 321 -23.17 0.43 -12.98
N ARG A 322 -21.92 0.72 -12.63
CA ARG A 322 -20.80 -0.23 -12.69
C ARG A 322 -20.57 -0.98 -11.38
N ASN A 323 -21.23 -0.56 -10.30
CA ASN A 323 -20.94 -1.01 -8.94
C ASN A 323 -19.43 -0.92 -8.64
N SER A 324 -18.80 0.19 -9.03
CA SER A 324 -17.36 0.44 -8.94
C SER A 324 -17.09 1.71 -8.16
N TYR A 325 -15.91 1.80 -7.55
CA TYR A 325 -15.35 3.08 -7.16
C TYR A 325 -14.88 3.82 -8.41
N VAL A 326 -15.09 5.13 -8.45
CA VAL A 326 -14.67 5.99 -9.57
C VAL A 326 -13.84 7.14 -9.01
N ALA A 327 -12.62 7.29 -9.52
CA ALA A 327 -11.73 8.38 -9.18
C ALA A 327 -11.43 9.23 -10.42
N ALA A 328 -11.48 10.54 -10.28
CA ALA A 328 -11.19 11.50 -11.34
C ALA A 328 -10.72 12.82 -10.72
N SER A 329 -9.99 13.65 -11.47
CA SER A 329 -9.71 15.03 -11.07
C SER A 329 -10.52 16.04 -11.89
N ILE A 330 -10.96 17.11 -11.22
CA ILE A 330 -11.64 18.28 -11.77
C ILE A 330 -11.12 19.56 -11.11
N TYR A 331 -11.37 20.72 -11.71
CA TYR A 331 -11.23 21.98 -11.00
C TYR A 331 -12.43 22.20 -10.08
N GLU A 332 -12.18 22.18 -8.78
CA GLU A 332 -13.17 22.46 -7.74
C GLU A 332 -13.22 23.96 -7.46
N LYS A 333 -14.42 24.53 -7.42
CA LYS A 333 -14.68 25.87 -6.88
C LYS A 333 -15.25 25.77 -5.47
N ASP A 334 -14.52 26.32 -4.50
CA ASP A 334 -14.94 26.40 -3.09
C ASP A 334 -14.82 27.85 -2.59
N GLY A 335 -15.97 28.52 -2.51
CA GLY A 335 -16.03 29.97 -2.30
C GLY A 335 -15.33 30.73 -3.42
N HIS A 336 -14.26 31.45 -3.07
CA HIS A 336 -13.43 32.20 -4.01
C HIS A 336 -12.20 31.41 -4.50
N ALA A 337 -11.89 30.27 -3.89
CA ALA A 337 -10.74 29.47 -4.24
C ALA A 337 -11.08 28.44 -5.32
N ILE A 338 -10.08 28.16 -6.16
CA ILE A 338 -10.13 27.13 -7.19
C ILE A 338 -9.05 26.11 -6.87
N TYR A 339 -9.38 24.82 -6.88
CA TYR A 339 -8.44 23.74 -6.56
C TYR A 339 -8.43 22.69 -7.66
N ASN A 340 -7.25 22.19 -8.04
CA ASN A 340 -7.17 20.92 -8.77
C ASN A 340 -7.47 19.77 -7.80
N THR A 341 -8.61 19.12 -7.96
CA THR A 341 -9.20 18.22 -6.94
C THR A 341 -9.52 16.86 -7.51
N ALA A 342 -8.93 15.82 -6.94
CA ALA A 342 -9.31 14.43 -7.17
C ALA A 342 -10.47 14.06 -6.24
N VAL A 343 -11.53 13.48 -6.79
CA VAL A 343 -12.68 12.95 -6.05
C VAL A 343 -12.68 11.44 -6.09
N LEU A 344 -13.11 10.79 -5.01
CA LEU A 344 -13.35 9.35 -4.95
C LEU A 344 -14.84 9.12 -4.67
N ILE A 345 -15.54 8.57 -5.66
CA ILE A 345 -16.95 8.20 -5.58
C ILE A 345 -17.06 6.71 -5.30
N GLY A 346 -17.86 6.34 -4.30
CA GLY A 346 -18.08 4.96 -3.87
C GLY A 346 -19.13 4.25 -4.71
N ARG A 347 -19.20 2.92 -4.57
CA ARG A 347 -20.07 2.06 -5.38
C ARG A 347 -21.56 2.43 -5.31
N LYS A 348 -22.02 3.01 -4.19
CA LYS A 348 -23.42 3.43 -3.99
C LYS A 348 -23.64 4.90 -4.39
N GLY A 349 -22.62 5.56 -4.95
CA GLY A 349 -22.67 6.94 -5.39
C GLY A 349 -22.43 7.96 -4.29
N GLU A 350 -21.92 7.55 -3.13
CA GLU A 350 -21.46 8.43 -2.08
C GLU A 350 -20.11 9.08 -2.44
N LEU A 351 -19.93 10.35 -2.10
CA LEU A 351 -18.60 10.96 -2.14
C LEU A 351 -17.81 10.43 -0.93
N VAL A 352 -16.92 9.46 -1.17
CA VAL A 352 -16.05 8.89 -0.12
C VAL A 352 -15.09 9.96 0.39
N GLY A 353 -14.62 10.82 -0.51
CA GLY A 353 -13.85 12.02 -0.16
C GLY A 353 -13.20 12.67 -1.36
N LYS A 354 -12.41 13.71 -1.08
CA LYS A 354 -11.67 14.49 -2.08
C LYS A 354 -10.26 14.79 -1.60
N TYR A 355 -9.34 14.96 -2.54
CA TYR A 355 -7.96 15.38 -2.33
C TYR A 355 -7.67 16.59 -3.23
N ARG A 356 -7.15 17.67 -2.64
CA ARG A 356 -6.72 18.87 -3.36
C ARG A 356 -5.21 18.79 -3.59
N LYS A 357 -4.77 18.93 -4.84
CA LYS A 357 -3.36 18.88 -5.25
C LYS A 357 -2.52 19.81 -4.38
N VAL A 358 -1.47 19.28 -3.75
CA VAL A 358 -0.63 20.06 -2.83
C VAL A 358 0.49 20.75 -3.58
N TYR A 359 1.16 20.03 -4.47
CA TYR A 359 2.23 20.59 -5.30
C TYR A 359 1.69 21.05 -6.64
N LEU A 360 1.64 22.36 -6.83
CA LEU A 360 1.22 22.97 -8.10
C LEU A 360 2.44 23.18 -9.02
N PRO A 361 2.37 22.79 -10.30
CA PRO A 361 3.33 23.24 -11.31
C PRO A 361 3.22 24.76 -11.50
N TYR A 362 4.21 25.40 -12.10
CA TYR A 362 4.33 26.87 -12.10
C TYR A 362 3.15 27.60 -12.77
N ASP A 363 2.47 26.96 -13.71
CA ASP A 363 1.35 27.50 -14.49
C ASP A 363 0.02 27.48 -13.73
N GLU A 364 -0.20 26.51 -12.85
CA GLU A 364 -1.45 26.41 -12.08
C GLU A 364 -1.68 27.63 -11.14
N PRO A 365 -0.70 28.11 -10.36
CA PRO A 365 -0.83 29.35 -9.59
C PRO A 365 -1.09 30.57 -10.47
N ASP A 366 -0.47 30.65 -11.65
CA ASP A 366 -0.66 31.75 -12.61
C ASP A 366 -2.10 31.75 -13.17
N ASP A 367 -2.75 30.58 -13.24
CA ASP A 367 -4.16 30.40 -13.57
C ASP A 367 -5.12 30.57 -12.37
N GLY A 368 -4.58 30.93 -11.19
CA GLY A 368 -5.36 31.20 -9.98
C GLY A 368 -5.74 29.96 -9.17
N VAL A 369 -5.06 28.83 -9.39
CA VAL A 369 -5.27 27.59 -8.62
C VAL A 369 -4.60 27.72 -7.25
N THR A 370 -5.33 27.30 -6.22
CA THR A 370 -4.91 27.29 -4.82
C THR A 370 -4.38 25.91 -4.44
N PRO A 371 -3.27 25.80 -3.69
CA PRO A 371 -2.76 24.51 -3.25
C PRO A 371 -3.63 23.90 -2.15
N GLY A 372 -3.70 22.57 -2.14
CA GLY A 372 -4.19 21.78 -1.01
C GLY A 372 -3.23 21.79 0.17
N SER A 373 -3.66 21.18 1.28
CA SER A 373 -2.92 21.20 2.56
C SER A 373 -2.93 19.88 3.34
N ASP A 374 -3.42 18.79 2.76
CA ASP A 374 -3.46 17.48 3.43
C ASP A 374 -3.35 16.32 2.44
N TYR A 375 -2.96 15.15 2.96
CA TYR A 375 -2.86 13.87 2.26
C TYR A 375 -3.84 12.86 2.89
N PRO A 376 -5.15 12.95 2.64
CA PRO A 376 -6.15 12.06 3.21
C PRO A 376 -6.05 10.63 2.64
N VAL A 377 -6.37 9.64 3.49
CA VAL A 377 -6.50 8.23 3.09
C VAL A 377 -7.94 7.80 3.32
N PHE A 378 -8.54 7.18 2.31
CA PHE A 378 -9.94 6.81 2.27
C PHE A 378 -10.10 5.31 2.52
N GLN A 379 -11.05 4.94 3.37
CA GLN A 379 -11.42 3.55 3.61
C GLN A 379 -12.44 3.11 2.56
N THR A 380 -12.13 2.03 1.83
CA THR A 380 -13.07 1.35 0.92
C THR A 380 -13.45 -0.03 1.48
N ASP A 381 -14.36 -0.72 0.80
CA ASP A 381 -14.74 -2.11 1.14
C ASP A 381 -13.61 -3.12 0.90
N PHE A 382 -12.66 -2.78 0.04
CA PHE A 382 -11.53 -3.64 -0.30
C PHE A 382 -10.22 -3.19 0.33
N GLY A 383 -10.05 -1.98 0.85
CA GLY A 383 -8.77 -1.51 1.39
C GLY A 383 -8.65 0.00 1.59
N LYS A 384 -7.43 0.48 1.88
CA LYS A 384 -7.15 1.91 2.05
C LYS A 384 -6.57 2.52 0.78
N VAL A 385 -7.19 3.61 0.31
CA VAL A 385 -6.81 4.30 -0.93
C VAL A 385 -6.33 5.72 -0.63
N GLY A 386 -5.17 6.09 -1.14
CA GLY A 386 -4.71 7.47 -1.22
C GLY A 386 -4.89 8.04 -2.63
N MET A 387 -4.87 9.37 -2.76
CA MET A 387 -4.86 10.04 -4.05
C MET A 387 -3.71 11.05 -4.13
N MET A 388 -3.08 11.13 -5.29
CA MET A 388 -2.09 12.15 -5.68
C MET A 388 -2.50 12.71 -7.03
N ILE A 389 -1.99 13.88 -7.41
CA ILE A 389 -2.28 14.46 -8.73
C ILE A 389 -0.98 14.94 -9.36
N CYS A 390 -0.64 14.37 -10.51
CA CYS A 390 0.40 14.86 -11.43
C CYS A 390 1.70 15.31 -10.76
N TRP A 391 1.89 16.62 -10.59
CA TRP A 391 3.11 17.25 -10.07
C TRP A 391 3.46 16.84 -8.64
N ASP A 392 2.49 16.31 -7.87
CA ASP A 392 2.78 15.65 -6.58
C ASP A 392 3.82 14.53 -6.71
N SER A 393 3.91 13.86 -7.87
CA SER A 393 4.89 12.79 -8.11
C SER A 393 6.33 13.30 -8.15
N ALA A 394 6.56 14.59 -8.42
CA ALA A 394 7.90 15.20 -8.38
C ALA A 394 8.48 15.21 -6.95
N TYR A 395 7.65 15.11 -5.92
CA TYR A 395 8.02 15.20 -4.51
C TYR A 395 7.78 13.87 -3.79
N ALA A 396 8.62 13.52 -2.82
CA ALA A 396 8.56 12.23 -2.13
C ALA A 396 7.51 12.18 -1.01
N ASP A 397 7.22 13.34 -0.41
CA ASP A 397 6.39 13.49 0.77
C ASP A 397 4.90 13.19 0.57
N PRO A 398 4.24 13.40 -0.60
CA PRO A 398 2.84 13.00 -0.75
C PRO A 398 2.67 11.48 -0.64
N ALA A 399 3.40 10.72 -1.46
CA ALA A 399 3.35 9.26 -1.44
C ALA A 399 3.78 8.69 -0.08
N ARG A 400 4.79 9.31 0.55
CA ARG A 400 5.24 8.97 1.90
C ARG A 400 4.14 9.16 2.94
N SER A 401 3.50 10.32 2.94
CA SER A 401 2.46 10.66 3.90
C SER A 401 1.25 9.74 3.78
N LEU A 402 0.81 9.46 2.55
CA LEU A 402 -0.29 8.52 2.27
C LEU A 402 0.05 7.11 2.75
N SER A 403 1.25 6.60 2.44
CA SER A 403 1.68 5.28 2.89
C SER A 403 1.75 5.19 4.41
N LEU A 404 2.32 6.20 5.09
CA LEU A 404 2.37 6.26 6.57
C LEU A 404 0.97 6.22 7.19
N LYS A 405 0.00 6.94 6.61
CA LYS A 405 -1.43 6.90 6.99
C LYS A 405 -2.14 5.59 6.63
N GLY A 406 -1.45 4.67 5.96
CA GLY A 406 -1.89 3.28 5.74
C GLY A 406 -2.39 2.99 4.33
N ALA A 407 -2.19 3.88 3.35
CA ALA A 407 -2.58 3.61 1.98
C ALA A 407 -1.97 2.30 1.45
N GLU A 408 -2.76 1.57 0.67
CA GLU A 408 -2.39 0.32 0.00
C GLU A 408 -2.27 0.54 -1.50
N ILE A 409 -3.15 1.40 -2.02
CA ILE A 409 -3.19 1.86 -3.40
C ILE A 409 -3.13 3.39 -3.39
N ILE A 410 -2.33 3.98 -4.28
CA ILE A 410 -2.38 5.39 -4.64
C ILE A 410 -2.96 5.51 -6.05
N LEU A 411 -4.09 6.20 -6.16
CA LEU A 411 -4.69 6.56 -7.45
C LEU A 411 -4.20 7.94 -7.86
N MET A 412 -3.67 8.06 -9.08
CA MET A 412 -3.03 9.27 -9.55
C MET A 412 -3.56 9.70 -10.93
N PRO A 413 -4.63 10.53 -10.97
CA PRO A 413 -4.93 11.32 -12.15
C PRO A 413 -3.69 12.17 -12.51
N ILE A 414 -3.26 12.09 -13.76
CA ILE A 414 -2.07 12.81 -14.24
C ILE A 414 -2.32 13.30 -15.67
N TRP A 415 -1.84 14.50 -16.01
CA TRP A 415 -1.86 14.96 -17.39
C TRP A 415 -0.82 14.21 -18.22
N ASP A 416 0.45 14.35 -17.81
CA ASP A 416 1.65 13.64 -18.24
C ASP A 416 2.70 13.79 -17.11
N GLY A 417 3.77 13.01 -17.06
CA GLY A 417 4.79 13.21 -16.03
C GLY A 417 6.05 12.36 -16.11
N LEU A 418 6.91 12.55 -15.11
CA LEU A 418 8.20 11.88 -15.03
C LEU A 418 8.01 10.43 -14.53
N MET A 419 7.73 9.51 -15.46
CA MET A 419 7.47 8.09 -15.17
C MET A 419 8.51 7.41 -14.26
N PRO A 420 9.82 7.72 -14.32
CA PRO A 420 10.78 7.20 -13.35
C PRO A 420 10.48 7.60 -11.89
N LEU A 421 10.04 8.85 -11.66
CA LEU A 421 9.66 9.31 -10.32
C LEU A 421 8.36 8.66 -9.87
N VAL A 422 7.37 8.55 -10.76
CA VAL A 422 6.12 7.81 -10.50
C VAL A 422 6.43 6.39 -10.04
N LYS A 423 7.34 5.69 -10.73
CA LYS A 423 7.81 4.36 -10.33
C LYS A 423 8.47 4.38 -8.95
N ALA A 424 9.37 5.32 -8.70
CA ALA A 424 10.03 5.47 -7.40
C ALA A 424 9.02 5.67 -6.25
N ARG A 425 7.94 6.44 -6.46
CA ARG A 425 6.90 6.69 -5.43
C ARG A 425 6.18 5.43 -4.99
N GLY A 426 5.86 4.52 -5.92
CA GLY A 426 5.26 3.22 -5.57
C GLY A 426 6.25 2.34 -4.81
N MET A 427 7.47 2.22 -5.34
CA MET A 427 8.55 1.39 -4.82
C MET A 427 8.98 1.77 -3.41
N GLU A 428 9.35 3.03 -3.18
CA GLU A 428 9.92 3.48 -1.90
C GLU A 428 8.90 3.45 -0.75
N ASN A 429 7.60 3.37 -1.08
CA ASN A 429 6.52 3.39 -0.11
C ASN A 429 5.80 2.04 0.03
N GLY A 430 6.15 1.03 -0.78
CA GLY A 430 5.55 -0.30 -0.74
C GLY A 430 4.04 -0.29 -0.99
N VAL A 431 3.59 0.50 -1.98
CA VAL A 431 2.18 0.67 -2.34
C VAL A 431 1.97 0.38 -3.82
N PHE A 432 0.78 -0.12 -4.17
CA PHE A 432 0.35 -0.08 -5.56
C PHE A 432 0.16 1.38 -5.96
N LEU A 433 0.53 1.72 -7.19
CA LEU A 433 0.30 3.05 -7.72
C LEU A 433 -0.28 2.92 -9.12
N VAL A 434 -1.33 3.70 -9.37
CA VAL A 434 -2.11 3.62 -10.60
C VAL A 434 -2.15 5.01 -11.20
N THR A 435 -1.73 5.15 -12.46
CA THR A 435 -1.81 6.42 -13.19
C THR A 435 -2.86 6.36 -14.28
N SER A 436 -3.57 7.46 -14.49
CA SER A 436 -4.43 7.67 -15.65
C SER A 436 -3.99 8.95 -16.33
N SER A 437 -3.55 8.83 -17.58
CA SER A 437 -2.73 9.78 -18.32
C SER A 437 -3.32 10.09 -19.70
N TYR A 438 -2.89 11.20 -20.31
CA TYR A 438 -3.27 11.62 -21.65
C TYR A 438 -2.28 11.21 -22.75
N GLY A 439 -0.98 11.44 -22.52
CA GLY A 439 0.10 11.19 -23.48
C GLY A 439 1.05 10.09 -23.02
N ASP A 440 1.47 10.12 -21.77
CA ASP A 440 2.23 9.02 -21.16
C ASP A 440 1.36 7.77 -20.95
N PRO A 441 1.96 6.57 -20.83
CA PRO A 441 1.18 5.37 -20.56
C PRO A 441 0.38 5.46 -19.26
N SER A 442 -0.91 5.11 -19.31
CA SER A 442 -1.71 4.86 -18.12
C SER A 442 -1.34 3.48 -17.58
N LEU A 443 -0.83 3.39 -16.35
CA LEU A 443 -0.23 2.15 -15.83
C LEU A 443 -0.76 1.75 -14.45
N ILE A 444 -0.70 0.44 -14.19
CA ILE A 444 -0.91 -0.15 -12.87
C ILE A 444 0.42 -0.79 -12.48
N GLN A 445 1.06 -0.29 -11.42
CA GLN A 445 2.31 -0.84 -10.91
C GLN A 445 2.15 -1.45 -9.51
N ASP A 446 2.93 -2.49 -9.26
CA ASP A 446 2.99 -3.16 -7.97
C ASP A 446 3.95 -2.44 -6.99
N PRO A 447 3.97 -2.82 -5.70
CA PRO A 447 4.88 -2.28 -4.69
C PRO A 447 6.39 -2.45 -4.97
N LYS A 448 6.79 -3.24 -5.97
CA LYS A 448 8.18 -3.38 -6.44
C LYS A 448 8.47 -2.57 -7.70
N GLY A 449 7.46 -1.85 -8.22
CA GLY A 449 7.55 -1.05 -9.44
C GLY A 449 7.48 -1.88 -10.72
N GLU A 450 7.00 -3.14 -10.64
CA GLU A 450 6.69 -3.92 -11.83
C GLU A 450 5.37 -3.44 -12.42
N ILE A 451 5.35 -3.24 -13.74
CA ILE A 451 4.15 -2.81 -14.45
C ILE A 451 3.28 -4.04 -14.70
N LEU A 452 2.10 -4.06 -14.07
CA LEU A 452 1.14 -5.16 -14.18
C LEU A 452 0.23 -5.01 -15.40
N ALA A 453 -0.08 -3.78 -15.78
CA ALA A 453 -0.81 -3.43 -17.00
C ALA A 453 -0.46 -2.01 -17.44
N SER A 454 -0.55 -1.76 -18.75
CA SER A 454 -0.30 -0.45 -19.36
C SER A 454 -1.22 -0.24 -20.56
N ALA A 455 -1.63 1.01 -20.78
CA ALA A 455 -2.40 1.45 -21.93
C ALA A 455 -1.75 2.67 -22.56
N THR A 456 -1.51 2.58 -23.87
CA THR A 456 -0.87 3.62 -24.69
C THR A 456 -1.70 4.04 -25.90
N GLU A 457 -2.73 3.25 -26.24
CA GLU A 457 -3.63 3.55 -27.34
C GLU A 457 -4.76 4.45 -26.85
N GLN A 458 -5.12 5.47 -27.63
CA GLN A 458 -6.20 6.38 -27.27
C GLN A 458 -7.55 5.66 -27.19
N ALA A 459 -8.41 6.11 -26.28
CA ALA A 459 -9.71 5.50 -26.00
C ALA A 459 -9.61 4.03 -25.54
N SER A 460 -8.57 3.71 -24.77
CA SER A 460 -8.36 2.38 -24.18
C SER A 460 -8.26 2.43 -22.66
N ALA A 461 -8.07 1.26 -22.03
CA ALA A 461 -7.87 1.14 -20.60
C ALA A 461 -6.84 0.04 -20.28
N ALA A 462 -5.99 0.28 -19.28
CA ALA A 462 -5.15 -0.75 -18.69
C ALA A 462 -5.91 -1.40 -17.53
N ILE A 463 -5.94 -2.72 -17.48
CA ILE A 463 -6.73 -3.47 -16.49
C ILE A 463 -5.86 -4.54 -15.84
N ALA A 464 -5.87 -4.59 -14.51
CA ALA A 464 -5.20 -5.64 -13.74
C ALA A 464 -6.02 -6.01 -12.50
N THR A 465 -5.97 -7.27 -12.11
CA THR A 465 -6.45 -7.70 -10.79
C THR A 465 -5.25 -7.86 -9.87
N ILE A 466 -5.20 -7.06 -8.82
CA ILE A 466 -4.15 -7.09 -7.79
C ILE A 466 -4.66 -7.82 -6.55
N ASP A 467 -3.75 -8.28 -5.70
CA ASP A 467 -4.09 -8.85 -4.39
C ASP A 467 -3.46 -8.00 -3.28
N LEU A 468 -4.30 -7.35 -2.48
CA LEU A 468 -3.85 -6.48 -1.39
C LEU A 468 -3.33 -7.24 -0.17
N ASN A 469 -3.54 -8.56 -0.08
CA ASN A 469 -2.95 -9.40 0.95
C ASN A 469 -1.64 -10.06 0.50
N ARG A 470 -1.25 -9.90 -0.78
CA ARG A 470 0.03 -10.39 -1.28
C ARG A 470 1.18 -9.68 -0.59
N ARG A 471 2.15 -10.47 -0.10
CA ARG A 471 3.40 -9.96 0.46
C ARG A 471 4.43 -9.70 -0.65
N TYR A 472 5.15 -8.58 -0.53
CA TYR A 472 6.16 -8.13 -1.49
C TYR A 472 7.53 -8.06 -0.82
N ASP A 473 8.30 -9.15 -0.89
CA ASP A 473 9.63 -9.25 -0.28
C ASP A 473 10.75 -8.86 -1.24
N TRP A 474 11.68 -8.01 -0.79
CA TRP A 474 12.73 -7.40 -1.61
C TRP A 474 14.01 -8.25 -1.79
N GLY A 475 13.95 -9.55 -1.49
CA GLY A 475 15.12 -10.45 -1.61
C GLY A 475 16.29 -10.07 -0.68
N TYR A 476 17.45 -10.71 -0.86
CA TYR A 476 18.76 -10.38 -0.26
C TYR A 476 18.72 -9.71 1.13
N ASN A 477 18.10 -10.36 2.12
CA ASN A 477 17.99 -9.91 3.51
C ASN A 477 17.15 -8.63 3.78
N LEU A 478 16.57 -7.98 2.77
CA LEU A 478 15.77 -6.77 2.97
C LEU A 478 14.37 -7.06 3.52
N GLY A 479 13.77 -8.19 3.11
CA GLY A 479 12.44 -8.62 3.57
C GLY A 479 11.31 -7.77 3.01
N ASN A 480 10.20 -7.71 3.73
CA ASN A 480 9.05 -6.90 3.35
C ASN A 480 9.27 -5.43 3.71
N MET A 481 9.54 -4.60 2.69
CA MET A 481 9.87 -3.19 2.91
C MET A 481 8.70 -2.38 3.48
N ARG A 482 7.45 -2.71 3.17
CA ARG A 482 6.27 -2.01 3.73
C ARG A 482 6.25 -2.04 5.26
N MET A 483 6.76 -3.13 5.84
CA MET A 483 6.79 -3.39 7.29
C MET A 483 8.02 -2.75 7.93
N ARG A 484 9.19 -3.03 7.34
CA ARG A 484 10.48 -2.61 7.85
C ARG A 484 10.67 -1.10 7.78
N PHE A 485 10.29 -0.52 6.65
CA PHE A 485 10.50 0.89 6.38
C PHE A 485 9.81 1.81 7.39
N ARG A 486 8.60 1.45 7.83
CA ARG A 486 7.86 2.19 8.88
C ARG A 486 8.61 2.27 10.21
N LYS A 487 9.54 1.34 10.47
CA LYS A 487 10.37 1.30 11.69
C LYS A 487 11.74 1.95 11.53
N GLU A 488 12.18 2.22 10.31
CA GLU A 488 13.51 2.78 10.00
C GLU A 488 13.46 4.26 9.60
N LEU A 489 12.26 4.85 9.51
CA LEU A 489 12.03 6.22 9.05
C LEU A 489 12.44 7.30 10.05
N ARG A 490 13.56 7.98 9.77
CA ARG A 490 14.13 9.05 10.61
C ARG A 490 13.51 10.43 10.35
N LEU A 491 12.21 10.58 10.60
CA LEU A 491 11.51 11.87 10.49
C LEU A 491 11.91 12.87 11.60
N ASP A 492 12.65 12.42 12.61
CA ASP A 492 13.23 13.23 13.67
C ASP A 492 14.48 14.01 13.23
N VAL A 493 15.08 13.66 12.08
CA VAL A 493 16.26 14.35 11.55
C VAL A 493 15.79 15.56 10.73
N PRO A 494 16.11 16.80 11.15
CA PRO A 494 15.66 17.99 10.44
C PRO A 494 16.34 18.10 9.07
N ALA A 495 15.57 18.42 8.04
CA ALA A 495 16.09 18.84 6.75
C ALA A 495 16.51 20.32 6.85
N ILE A 496 17.73 20.58 7.33
CA ILE A 496 18.25 21.95 7.49
C ILE A 496 18.54 22.54 6.11
N ARG A 497 17.91 23.67 5.78
CA ARG A 497 18.34 24.50 4.65
C ARG A 497 19.59 25.29 5.09
N PRO A 498 20.71 25.26 4.34
CA PRO A 498 21.98 25.87 4.76
C PRO A 498 21.85 27.35 5.17
N GLU A 499 20.95 28.09 4.54
CA GLU A 499 20.69 29.50 4.82
C GLU A 499 19.87 29.80 6.09
N PHE A 500 19.40 28.75 6.79
CA PHE A 500 18.67 28.86 8.06
C PHE A 500 19.36 28.12 9.22
N ALA A 501 20.57 27.60 9.01
CA ALA A 501 21.44 27.12 10.08
C ALA A 501 22.15 28.33 10.71
N ARG A 502 21.67 28.82 11.86
CA ARG A 502 22.43 29.77 12.67
C ARG A 502 23.36 29.05 13.62
#